data_AF-A0A507WG74-F1
#
_entry.id   AF-A0A507WG74-F1
#
_cell.length_a   1.000
_cell.length_b   1.000
_cell.length_c   1.000
_cell.angle_alpha   90.00
_cell.angle_beta   90.00
_cell.angle_gamma   90.00
#
_symmetry.space_group_name_H-M   'P 1'
#
loop_
_entity.id
_entity.type
_entity.pdbx_description
1 polymer ?
#
loop_
_entity_poly.entity_id
_entity_poly.type
_entity_poly.pdbx_seq_one_letter_code
_entity_poly.pdbx_strand_id
1 'polypeptide(L)'
;MTIRSILAHEPRPPYHHGDLARALLKSADEIIEAEGLEAFTLRSCARRAGVSHAAPAHHFGDRAGLLSAYAASVFRDLTLSIKSHVAEAGDEPYEKFKGVGLAYIRFAIARPGAFRLVFRCEALHQEHEELKEAGDSGFQVLVNVVASIIPEKDTDTVLTYSLLAWSIVHGFANLWLEGNFAHAMKRQNLEPCAHADALATQILSIVKPAFVRVAC
;
A
#
# COMPACT_ATOMS: atom_id res chain seq x y z
N MET A 1 25.60 -18.12 53.40
CA MET A 1 24.35 -18.87 53.66
C MET A 1 23.28 -17.84 53.99
N THR A 2 22.17 -17.63 53.27
CA THR A 2 21.43 -18.54 52.38
C THR A 2 20.55 -17.76 51.37
N ILE A 3 20.28 -18.41 50.23
CA ILE A 3 19.46 -18.02 49.07
C ILE A 3 18.00 -18.51 49.23
N ARG A 4 16.98 -17.69 48.90
CA ARG A 4 15.74 -17.99 48.09
C ARG A 4 14.56 -17.03 48.36
N SER A 5 14.15 -16.27 47.32
CA SER A 5 12.85 -16.39 46.58
C SER A 5 11.69 -15.63 47.25
N ILE A 6 10.91 -14.76 46.59
CA ILE A 6 9.99 -15.04 45.48
C ILE A 6 9.74 -13.77 44.64
N LEU A 7 9.77 -13.94 43.32
CA LEU A 7 9.33 -13.00 42.30
C LEU A 7 7.84 -12.66 42.50
N ALA A 8 7.53 -11.40 42.81
CA ALA A 8 6.19 -10.88 42.58
C ALA A 8 6.00 -10.71 41.07
N HIS A 9 5.17 -11.57 40.47
CA HIS A 9 4.69 -11.36 39.12
C HIS A 9 3.73 -10.16 39.19
N GLU A 10 4.23 -8.97 38.85
CA GLU A 10 3.35 -7.83 38.69
C GLU A 10 2.32 -8.18 37.60
N PRO A 11 1.01 -8.12 37.91
CA PRO A 11 -0.02 -8.42 36.92
C PRO A 11 0.10 -7.39 35.79
N ARG A 12 0.38 -7.89 34.57
CA ARG A 12 0.36 -7.06 33.36
C ARG A 12 -0.97 -6.31 33.31
N PRO A 13 -0.95 -4.99 33.00
CA PRO A 13 -2.15 -4.19 32.99
C PRO A 13 -3.21 -4.80 32.06
N PRO A 14 -4.50 -4.67 32.41
CA PRO A 14 -5.59 -5.28 31.67
C PRO A 14 -5.54 -4.83 30.21
N TYR A 15 -5.52 -5.82 29.35
CA TYR A 15 -5.27 -5.65 27.94
C TYR A 15 -6.47 -4.97 27.28
N HIS A 16 -6.30 -3.71 26.86
CA HIS A 16 -7.32 -3.03 26.08
C HIS A 16 -7.40 -3.70 24.71
N HIS A 17 -8.59 -4.15 24.29
CA HIS A 17 -8.77 -4.90 23.03
C HIS A 17 -8.23 -4.17 21.78
N GLY A 18 -8.21 -2.84 21.78
CA GLY A 18 -7.59 -2.04 20.72
C GLY A 18 -6.06 -2.04 20.73
N ASP A 19 -5.42 -2.38 21.85
CA ASP A 19 -3.96 -2.54 21.93
C ASP A 19 -3.52 -3.87 21.29
N LEU A 20 -4.33 -4.93 21.43
CA LEU A 20 -4.06 -6.23 20.80
C LEU A 20 -4.00 -6.15 19.28
N ALA A 21 -5.10 -5.66 18.70
CA ALA A 21 -5.25 -5.60 17.26
C ALA A 21 -4.09 -4.78 16.67
N ARG A 22 -3.83 -3.61 17.23
CA ARG A 22 -2.73 -2.73 16.79
C ARG A 22 -1.36 -3.39 16.95
N ALA A 23 -1.08 -4.07 18.07
CA ALA A 23 0.19 -4.76 18.28
C ALA A 23 0.41 -5.90 17.26
N LEU A 24 -0.65 -6.63 16.92
CA LEU A 24 -0.61 -7.68 15.90
C LEU A 24 -0.45 -7.12 14.49
N LEU A 25 -1.18 -6.07 14.13
CA LEU A 25 -1.03 -5.42 12.83
C LEU A 25 0.37 -4.81 12.66
N LYS A 26 0.90 -4.15 13.70
CA LYS A 26 2.28 -3.65 13.72
C LYS A 26 3.30 -4.79 13.58
N SER A 27 3.07 -5.92 14.23
CA SER A 27 3.96 -7.07 14.10
C SER A 27 3.91 -7.70 12.71
N ALA A 28 2.74 -7.72 12.06
CA ALA A 28 2.60 -8.14 10.68
C ALA A 28 3.36 -7.22 9.74
N ASP A 29 3.21 -5.90 9.92
CA ASP A 29 3.92 -4.85 9.20
C ASP A 29 5.44 -5.08 9.22
N GLU A 30 6.00 -5.21 10.42
CA GLU A 30 7.44 -5.42 10.61
C GLU A 30 7.94 -6.72 9.98
N ILE A 31 7.18 -7.82 10.07
CA ILE A 31 7.56 -9.11 9.44
C ILE A 31 7.51 -8.98 7.93
N ILE A 32 6.46 -8.38 7.38
CA ILE A 32 6.21 -8.35 5.93
C ILE A 32 7.19 -7.42 5.22
N GLU A 33 7.56 -6.30 5.83
CA GLU A 33 8.58 -5.41 5.27
C GLU A 33 9.99 -6.01 5.37
N ALA A 34 10.33 -6.65 6.49
CA ALA A 34 11.69 -7.16 6.72
C ALA A 34 11.96 -8.52 6.07
N GLU A 35 10.98 -9.43 6.09
CA GLU A 35 11.15 -10.85 5.78
C GLU A 35 10.24 -11.31 4.63
N GLY A 36 9.26 -10.50 4.21
CA GLY A 36 8.32 -10.80 3.16
C GLY A 36 7.13 -11.66 3.60
N LEU A 37 6.17 -11.82 2.69
CA LEU A 37 4.90 -12.51 2.96
C LEU A 37 5.07 -13.99 3.33
N GLU A 38 6.05 -14.67 2.75
CA GLU A 38 6.30 -16.10 2.99
C GLU A 38 6.78 -16.38 4.42
N ALA A 39 7.45 -15.42 5.06
CA ALA A 39 7.85 -15.53 6.47
C ALA A 39 6.66 -15.35 7.43
N PHE A 40 5.55 -14.77 6.96
CA PHE A 40 4.41 -14.44 7.80
C PHE A 40 3.58 -15.68 8.19
N THR A 41 3.56 -15.95 9.49
CA THR A 41 2.64 -16.90 10.14
C THR A 41 2.00 -16.27 11.36
N LEU A 42 0.79 -16.72 11.74
CA LEU A 42 0.13 -16.27 12.98
C LEU A 42 1.03 -16.46 14.21
N ARG A 43 1.79 -17.55 14.26
CA ARG A 43 2.73 -17.83 15.36
C ARG A 43 3.89 -16.83 15.40
N SER A 44 4.50 -16.53 14.25
CA SER A 44 5.57 -15.53 14.15
C SER A 44 5.08 -14.14 14.58
N CYS A 45 3.86 -13.77 14.16
CA CYS A 45 3.22 -12.51 14.51
C CYS A 45 2.93 -12.42 16.02
N ALA A 46 2.31 -13.44 16.61
CA ALA A 46 2.07 -13.50 18.05
C ALA A 46 3.36 -13.39 18.88
N ARG A 47 4.39 -14.13 18.47
CA ARG A 47 5.70 -14.12 19.13
C ARG A 47 6.31 -12.72 19.10
N ARG A 48 6.24 -12.05 17.96
CA ARG A 48 6.77 -10.69 17.78
C ARG A 48 5.99 -9.65 18.58
N ALA A 49 4.67 -9.77 18.61
CA ALA A 49 3.80 -8.91 19.41
C ALA A 49 3.92 -9.15 20.93
N GLY A 50 4.61 -10.21 21.37
CA GLY A 50 4.74 -10.56 22.79
C GLY A 50 3.44 -11.08 23.43
N VAL A 51 2.54 -11.65 22.62
CA VAL A 51 1.22 -12.13 23.03
C VAL A 51 1.12 -13.65 22.96
N SER A 52 0.03 -14.23 23.49
CA SER A 52 -0.19 -15.66 23.40
C SER A 52 -0.37 -16.13 21.95
N HIS A 53 0.06 -17.36 21.64
CA HIS A 53 -0.07 -17.91 20.29
C HIS A 53 -1.52 -18.07 19.81
N ALA A 54 -2.49 -18.13 20.72
CA ALA A 54 -3.91 -18.20 20.40
C ALA A 54 -4.52 -16.84 20.04
N ALA A 55 -3.89 -15.72 20.47
CA ALA A 55 -4.46 -14.38 20.32
C ALA A 55 -4.78 -13.97 18.87
N PRO A 56 -3.90 -14.20 17.87
CA PRO A 56 -4.20 -13.83 16.49
C PRO A 56 -5.41 -14.58 15.91
N ALA A 57 -5.47 -15.90 16.11
CA ALA A 57 -6.56 -16.72 15.61
C ALA A 57 -7.89 -16.38 16.29
N HIS A 58 -7.86 -16.10 17.60
CA HIS A 58 -9.06 -15.64 18.32
C HIS A 58 -9.56 -14.28 17.82
N HIS A 59 -8.67 -13.38 17.42
CA HIS A 59 -9.04 -12.02 17.05
C HIS A 59 -9.38 -11.86 15.57
N PHE A 60 -8.64 -12.53 14.69
CA PHE A 60 -8.73 -12.38 13.23
C PHE A 60 -9.18 -13.66 12.51
N GLY A 61 -9.49 -14.73 13.25
CA GLY A 61 -9.86 -16.04 12.71
C GLY A 61 -8.66 -16.83 12.23
N ASP A 62 -8.07 -16.43 11.11
CA ASP A 62 -6.97 -17.13 10.46
C ASP A 62 -5.90 -16.18 9.90
N ARG A 63 -4.94 -16.74 9.15
CA ARG A 63 -3.85 -16.00 8.51
C ARG A 63 -4.39 -14.94 7.54
N ALA A 64 -5.38 -15.29 6.72
CA ALA A 64 -5.92 -14.41 5.71
C ALA A 64 -6.77 -13.29 6.34
N GLY A 65 -7.51 -13.56 7.41
CA GLY A 65 -8.23 -12.53 8.17
C GLY A 65 -7.29 -11.48 8.76
N LEU A 66 -6.16 -11.89 9.36
CA LEU A 66 -5.18 -10.93 9.89
C LEU A 66 -4.52 -10.13 8.75
N LEU A 67 -4.13 -10.79 7.67
CA LEU A 67 -3.54 -10.13 6.51
C LEU A 67 -4.53 -9.17 5.82
N SER A 68 -5.84 -9.48 5.79
CA SER A 68 -6.87 -8.58 5.27
C SER A 68 -7.02 -7.34 6.14
N ALA A 69 -7.06 -7.47 7.47
CA ALA A 69 -7.10 -6.32 8.37
C ALA A 69 -5.83 -5.46 8.26
N TYR A 70 -4.67 -6.10 8.11
CA TYR A 70 -3.43 -5.40 7.83
C TYR A 70 -3.46 -4.69 6.46
N ALA A 71 -3.89 -5.38 5.40
CA ALA A 71 -4.04 -4.80 4.06
C ALA A 71 -5.00 -3.60 4.05
N ALA A 72 -6.09 -3.64 4.83
CA ALA A 72 -6.98 -2.50 5.02
C ALA A 72 -6.25 -1.28 5.62
N SER A 73 -5.36 -1.49 6.62
CA SER A 73 -4.52 -0.42 7.15
C SER A 73 -3.55 0.16 6.12
N VAL A 74 -2.93 -0.70 5.30
CA VAL A 74 -2.02 -0.29 4.22
C VAL A 74 -2.76 0.53 3.16
N PHE A 75 -3.98 0.14 2.76
CA PHE A 75 -4.79 0.94 1.83
C PHE A 75 -5.19 2.30 2.41
N ARG A 76 -5.48 2.38 3.72
CA ARG A 76 -5.74 3.66 4.39
C ARG A 76 -4.50 4.57 4.36
N ASP A 77 -3.32 4.03 4.64
CA ASP A 77 -2.06 4.78 4.58
C ASP A 77 -1.77 5.28 3.15
N LEU A 78 -1.95 4.42 2.14
CA LEU A 78 -1.82 4.79 0.74
C LEU A 78 -2.81 5.90 0.35
N THR A 79 -4.07 5.78 0.77
CA THR A 79 -5.11 6.78 0.50
C THR A 79 -4.78 8.13 1.14
N LEU A 80 -4.26 8.13 2.37
CA LEU A 80 -3.81 9.35 3.04
C LEU A 80 -2.64 10.00 2.28
N SER A 81 -1.65 9.21 1.84
CA SER A 81 -0.52 9.69 1.03
C SER A 81 -1.01 10.34 -0.28
N ILE A 82 -1.92 9.68 -0.99
CA ILE A 82 -2.52 10.20 -2.22
C ILE A 82 -3.23 11.53 -1.96
N LYS A 83 -4.08 11.60 -0.92
CA LYS A 83 -4.82 12.83 -0.58
C LYS A 83 -3.87 13.99 -0.24
N SER A 84 -2.76 13.75 0.46
CA SER A 84 -1.74 14.78 0.72
C SER A 84 -1.15 15.33 -0.57
N HIS A 85 -0.71 14.45 -1.48
CA HIS A 85 -0.10 14.88 -2.74
C HIS A 85 -1.09 15.61 -3.66
N VAL A 86 -2.37 15.19 -3.67
CA VAL A 86 -3.43 15.89 -4.40
C VAL A 86 -3.67 17.30 -3.83
N ALA A 87 -3.62 17.46 -2.51
CA ALA A 87 -3.77 18.76 -1.86
C ALA A 87 -2.58 19.69 -2.14
N GLU A 88 -1.36 19.14 -2.21
CA GLU A 88 -0.12 19.88 -2.50
C GLU A 88 -0.01 20.31 -3.97
N ALA A 89 -0.69 19.61 -4.90
CA ALA A 89 -0.60 19.85 -6.35
C ALA A 89 -1.29 21.16 -6.83
N GLY A 90 -1.94 21.91 -5.93
CA GLY A 90 -2.66 23.14 -6.29
C GLY A 90 -3.97 22.85 -7.05
N ASP A 91 -4.37 23.74 -7.98
CA ASP A 91 -5.68 23.66 -8.64
C ASP A 91 -5.67 23.06 -10.05
N GLU A 92 -4.51 22.87 -10.67
CA GLU A 92 -4.44 22.31 -12.03
C GLU A 92 -4.85 20.81 -12.01
N PRO A 93 -5.90 20.42 -12.76
CA PRO A 93 -6.46 19.05 -12.66
C PRO A 93 -5.48 17.94 -13.01
N TYR A 94 -4.57 18.17 -13.95
CA TYR A 94 -3.57 17.21 -14.38
C TYR A 94 -2.41 17.08 -13.37
N GLU A 95 -2.04 18.14 -12.67
CA GLU A 95 -1.06 18.10 -11.59
C GLU A 95 -1.62 17.31 -10.41
N LYS A 96 -2.93 17.41 -10.11
CA LYS A 96 -3.60 16.49 -9.16
C LYS A 96 -3.49 15.03 -9.62
N PHE A 97 -3.72 14.75 -10.91
CA PHE A 97 -3.57 13.40 -11.48
C PHE A 97 -2.14 12.87 -11.36
N LYS A 98 -1.15 13.70 -11.68
CA LYS A 98 0.27 13.37 -11.44
C LYS A 98 0.55 13.13 -9.96
N GLY A 99 -0.02 13.94 -9.07
CA GLY A 99 0.08 13.79 -7.63
C GLY A 99 -0.38 12.41 -7.14
N VAL A 100 -1.52 11.92 -7.65
CA VAL A 100 -2.00 10.56 -7.37
C VAL A 100 -0.97 9.51 -7.81
N GLY A 101 -0.48 9.60 -9.05
CA GLY A 101 0.48 8.64 -9.59
C GLY A 101 1.82 8.62 -8.86
N LEU A 102 2.35 9.80 -8.49
CA LEU A 102 3.60 9.93 -7.75
C LEU A 102 3.46 9.40 -6.32
N ALA A 103 2.35 9.71 -5.63
CA ALA A 103 2.08 9.17 -4.30
C ALA A 103 2.03 7.63 -4.30
N TYR A 104 1.40 7.04 -5.32
CA TYR A 104 1.31 5.60 -5.50
C TYR A 104 2.71 4.96 -5.67
N ILE A 105 3.55 5.53 -6.55
CA ILE A 105 4.90 5.03 -6.82
C ILE A 105 5.81 5.18 -5.59
N ARG A 106 5.77 6.36 -4.92
CA ARG A 106 6.52 6.61 -3.69
C ARG A 106 6.15 5.65 -2.58
N PHE A 107 4.85 5.39 -2.41
CA PHE A 107 4.37 4.40 -1.45
C PHE A 107 4.92 3.01 -1.75
N ALA A 108 4.85 2.57 -3.01
CA ALA A 108 5.36 1.27 -3.43
C ALA A 108 6.86 1.10 -3.11
N ILE A 109 7.66 2.15 -3.31
CA ILE A 109 9.10 2.14 -3.07
C ILE A 109 9.44 2.21 -1.58
N ALA A 110 8.71 3.03 -0.81
CA ALA A 110 8.92 3.17 0.62
C ALA A 110 8.46 1.93 1.41
N ARG A 111 7.45 1.22 0.88
CA ARG A 111 6.74 0.13 1.55
C ARG A 111 6.60 -1.12 0.66
N PRO A 112 7.70 -1.71 0.17
CA PRO A 112 7.66 -2.74 -0.86
C PRO A 112 6.99 -4.04 -0.38
N GLY A 113 7.11 -4.40 0.90
CA GLY A 113 6.46 -5.59 1.45
C GLY A 113 4.94 -5.42 1.51
N ALA A 114 4.47 -4.30 2.07
CA ALA A 114 3.05 -3.99 2.15
C ALA A 114 2.41 -3.79 0.78
N PHE A 115 3.09 -3.07 -0.13
CA PHE A 115 2.62 -2.85 -1.49
C PHE A 115 2.40 -4.18 -2.23
N ARG A 116 3.34 -5.12 -2.14
CA ARG A 116 3.15 -6.44 -2.74
C ARG A 116 1.97 -7.18 -2.13
N LEU A 117 1.81 -7.15 -0.80
CA LEU A 117 0.72 -7.86 -0.12
C LEU A 117 -0.66 -7.41 -0.59
N VAL A 118 -0.92 -6.10 -0.61
CA VAL A 118 -2.30 -5.59 -0.83
C VAL A 118 -2.87 -5.93 -2.21
N PHE A 119 -2.02 -6.35 -3.16
CA PHE A 119 -2.41 -6.81 -4.49
C PHE A 119 -2.24 -8.34 -4.68
N ARG A 120 -2.08 -9.13 -3.61
CA ARG A 120 -2.07 -10.61 -3.63
C ARG A 120 -3.43 -11.15 -3.24
N CYS A 121 -4.34 -11.24 -4.21
CA CYS A 121 -5.73 -11.61 -3.97
C CYS A 121 -5.89 -12.95 -3.24
N GLU A 122 -5.04 -13.92 -3.55
CA GLU A 122 -5.01 -15.26 -2.97
C GLU A 122 -4.57 -15.30 -1.50
N ALA A 123 -3.91 -14.25 -1.00
CA ALA A 123 -3.44 -14.17 0.38
C ALA A 123 -4.46 -13.52 1.32
N LEU A 124 -5.54 -12.94 0.78
CA LEU A 124 -6.48 -12.08 1.49
C LEU A 124 -7.91 -12.59 1.34
N HIS A 125 -8.72 -12.41 2.39
CA HIS A 125 -10.17 -12.53 2.28
C HIS A 125 -10.72 -11.29 1.56
N GLN A 126 -11.07 -11.44 0.27
CA GLN A 126 -11.62 -10.35 -0.55
C GLN A 126 -12.97 -9.83 -0.04
N GLU A 127 -13.75 -10.68 0.64
CA GLU A 127 -15.02 -10.28 1.26
C GLU A 127 -14.86 -9.64 2.65
N HIS A 128 -13.62 -9.40 3.11
CA HIS A 128 -13.39 -8.71 4.37
C HIS A 128 -13.84 -7.24 4.24
N GLU A 129 -14.82 -6.83 5.03
CA GLU A 129 -15.50 -5.53 4.93
C GLU A 129 -14.52 -4.35 4.96
N GLU A 130 -13.64 -4.28 5.97
CA GLU A 130 -12.67 -3.18 6.07
C GLU A 130 -11.67 -3.13 4.89
N LEU A 131 -11.37 -4.27 4.27
CA LEU A 131 -10.47 -4.33 3.13
C LEU A 131 -11.14 -3.72 1.90
N LYS A 132 -12.41 -4.09 1.67
CA LYS A 132 -13.22 -3.54 0.57
C LYS A 132 -13.38 -2.03 0.73
N GLU A 133 -13.83 -1.57 1.90
CA GLU A 133 -14.00 -0.14 2.15
C GLU A 133 -12.70 0.65 1.96
N ALA A 134 -11.57 0.15 2.48
CA ALA A 134 -10.29 0.83 2.35
C ALA A 134 -9.78 0.86 0.90
N GLY A 135 -9.90 -0.25 0.17
CA GLY A 135 -9.53 -0.34 -1.25
C GLY A 135 -10.39 0.57 -2.12
N ASP A 136 -11.70 0.54 -1.94
CA ASP A 136 -12.66 1.37 -2.68
C ASP A 136 -12.42 2.86 -2.42
N SER A 137 -12.11 3.25 -1.18
CA SER A 137 -11.81 4.65 -0.84
C SER A 137 -10.59 5.18 -1.61
N GLY A 138 -9.52 4.39 -1.70
CA GLY A 138 -8.32 4.74 -2.46
C GLY A 138 -8.57 4.82 -3.96
N PHE A 139 -9.28 3.83 -4.52
CA PHE A 139 -9.63 3.79 -5.93
C PHE A 139 -10.55 4.95 -6.34
N GLN A 140 -11.50 5.32 -5.47
CA GLN A 140 -12.41 6.44 -5.73
C GLN A 140 -11.68 7.78 -5.87
N VAL A 141 -10.54 7.99 -5.18
CA VAL A 141 -9.73 9.20 -5.36
C VAL A 141 -9.18 9.27 -6.79
N LEU A 142 -8.68 8.16 -7.32
CA LEU A 142 -8.21 8.08 -8.71
C LEU A 142 -9.36 8.35 -9.69
N VAL A 143 -10.51 7.69 -9.50
CA VAL A 143 -11.70 7.88 -10.34
C VAL A 143 -12.13 9.34 -10.39
N ASN A 144 -12.18 10.03 -9.24
CA ASN A 144 -12.57 11.43 -9.17
C ASN A 144 -11.60 12.35 -9.93
N VAL A 145 -10.30 12.09 -9.81
CA VAL A 145 -9.28 12.89 -10.51
C VAL A 145 -9.29 12.61 -12.01
N VAL A 146 -9.42 11.35 -12.43
CA VAL A 146 -9.58 10.98 -13.85
C VAL A 146 -10.81 11.63 -14.45
N ALA A 147 -11.95 11.54 -13.77
CA ALA A 147 -13.19 12.20 -14.17
C ALA A 147 -13.06 13.72 -14.28
N SER A 148 -12.06 14.35 -13.65
CA SER A 148 -11.81 15.79 -13.80
C SER A 148 -11.00 16.16 -15.04
N ILE A 149 -10.20 15.24 -15.59
CA ILE A 149 -9.23 15.53 -16.67
C ILE A 149 -9.64 15.01 -18.06
N ILE A 150 -10.48 13.98 -18.12
CA ILE A 150 -10.92 13.41 -19.41
C ILE A 150 -12.14 14.18 -19.99
N PRO A 151 -12.33 14.23 -21.32
CA PRO A 151 -13.48 14.95 -21.91
C PRO A 151 -14.81 14.25 -21.63
N GLU A 152 -14.87 12.94 -21.87
CA GLU A 152 -16.06 12.12 -21.70
C GLU A 152 -16.28 11.75 -20.23
N LYS A 153 -17.51 11.90 -19.72
CA LYS A 153 -17.82 11.75 -18.29
C LYS A 153 -18.73 10.57 -17.97
N ASP A 154 -19.02 9.71 -18.95
CA ASP A 154 -19.80 8.50 -18.67
C ASP A 154 -18.98 7.51 -17.82
N THR A 155 -19.70 6.73 -17.00
CA THR A 155 -19.09 5.88 -15.98
C THR A 155 -18.11 4.86 -16.56
N ASP A 156 -18.44 4.25 -17.70
CA ASP A 156 -17.63 3.19 -18.31
C ASP A 156 -16.32 3.74 -18.89
N THR A 157 -16.38 4.92 -19.52
CA THR A 157 -15.20 5.62 -20.00
C THR A 157 -14.30 6.05 -18.83
N VAL A 158 -14.86 6.70 -17.80
CA VAL A 158 -14.09 7.10 -16.60
C VAL A 158 -13.40 5.89 -15.96
N LEU A 159 -14.10 4.77 -15.84
CA LEU A 159 -13.53 3.54 -15.31
C LEU A 159 -12.39 3.03 -16.18
N THR A 160 -12.57 2.99 -17.50
CA THR A 160 -11.54 2.53 -18.45
C THR A 160 -10.27 3.37 -18.37
N TYR A 161 -10.40 4.71 -18.30
CA TYR A 161 -9.25 5.60 -18.11
C TYR A 161 -8.61 5.44 -16.73
N SER A 162 -9.41 5.19 -15.69
CA SER A 162 -8.88 4.93 -14.34
C SER A 162 -8.07 3.63 -14.29
N LEU A 163 -8.54 2.58 -14.96
CA LEU A 163 -7.80 1.32 -15.10
C LEU A 163 -6.51 1.48 -15.92
N LEU A 164 -6.55 2.28 -16.99
CA LEU A 164 -5.35 2.62 -17.76
C LEU A 164 -4.33 3.36 -16.90
N ALA A 165 -4.75 4.41 -16.18
CA ALA A 165 -3.89 5.17 -15.29
C ALA A 165 -3.26 4.29 -14.21
N TRP A 166 -4.08 3.45 -13.55
CA TRP A 166 -3.61 2.53 -12.53
C TRP A 166 -2.61 1.51 -13.11
N SER A 167 -2.89 0.97 -14.30
CA SER A 167 -2.00 0.01 -14.99
C SER A 167 -0.61 0.59 -15.26
N ILE A 168 -0.54 1.86 -15.68
CA ILE A 168 0.74 2.54 -15.97
C ILE A 168 1.59 2.62 -14.70
N VAL A 169 1.03 3.13 -13.60
CA VAL A 169 1.79 3.34 -12.35
C VAL A 169 2.05 2.04 -11.60
N HIS A 170 1.14 1.06 -11.67
CA HIS A 170 1.33 -0.27 -11.10
C HIS A 170 2.41 -1.06 -11.85
N GLY A 171 2.39 -1.02 -13.19
CA GLY A 171 3.43 -1.60 -14.03
C GLY A 171 4.79 -0.96 -13.76
N PHE A 172 4.85 0.37 -13.69
CA PHE A 172 6.07 1.10 -13.31
C PHE A 172 6.60 0.65 -11.95
N ALA A 173 5.76 0.64 -10.92
CA ALA A 173 6.15 0.29 -9.56
C ALA A 173 6.72 -1.13 -9.48
N ASN A 174 6.07 -2.12 -10.11
CA ASN A 174 6.58 -3.50 -10.13
C ASN A 174 7.91 -3.61 -10.89
N LEU A 175 8.01 -3.02 -12.09
CA LEU A 175 9.25 -3.04 -12.87
C LEU A 175 10.42 -2.36 -12.12
N TRP A 176 10.13 -1.32 -11.34
CA TRP A 176 11.09 -0.68 -10.47
C TRP A 176 11.52 -1.58 -9.32
N LEU A 177 10.55 -2.10 -8.56
CA LEU A 177 10.80 -2.94 -7.37
C LEU A 177 11.53 -4.24 -7.70
N GLU A 178 11.33 -4.79 -8.90
CA GLU A 178 12.00 -6.00 -9.38
C GLU A 178 13.38 -5.72 -10.00
N GLY A 179 13.80 -4.45 -10.11
CA GLY A 179 15.08 -4.07 -10.70
C GLY A 179 15.15 -4.18 -12.23
N ASN A 180 14.02 -4.44 -12.91
CA ASN A 180 13.94 -4.55 -14.37
C ASN A 180 14.38 -3.28 -15.08
N PHE A 181 14.03 -2.10 -14.54
CA PHE A 181 14.50 -0.82 -15.11
C PHE A 181 16.01 -0.63 -14.99
N ALA A 182 16.60 -0.95 -13.82
CA ALA A 182 18.05 -0.86 -13.64
C ALA A 182 18.79 -1.76 -14.64
N HIS A 183 18.27 -2.97 -14.86
CA HIS A 183 18.82 -3.90 -15.85
C HIS A 183 18.67 -3.39 -17.29
N ALA A 184 17.51 -2.84 -17.65
CA ALA A 184 17.25 -2.31 -18.98
C ALA A 184 18.12 -1.08 -19.31
N MET A 185 18.26 -0.14 -18.36
CA MET A 185 19.06 1.09 -18.55
C MET A 185 20.55 0.80 -18.67
N LYS A 186 21.07 -0.14 -17.85
CA LYS A 186 22.48 -0.57 -17.93
C LYS A 186 22.84 -1.14 -19.30
N ARG A 187 21.93 -1.86 -19.96
CA ARG A 187 22.13 -2.38 -21.33
C ARG A 187 22.26 -1.29 -22.39
N GLN A 188 21.77 -0.08 -22.11
CA GLN A 188 21.77 1.06 -23.03
C GLN A 188 22.87 2.08 -22.72
N ASN A 189 23.83 1.74 -21.84
CA ASN A 189 24.85 2.66 -21.32
C ASN A 189 24.26 3.96 -20.72
N LEU A 190 23.03 3.89 -20.20
CA LEU A 190 22.44 5.00 -19.46
C LEU A 190 22.85 4.86 -17.99
N GLU A 191 23.46 5.89 -17.43
CA GLU A 191 23.70 5.98 -16.00
C GLU A 191 22.35 5.94 -15.27
N PRO A 192 22.13 5.01 -14.31
CA PRO A 192 20.89 4.96 -13.54
C PRO A 192 20.89 6.11 -12.53
N CYS A 193 20.70 7.34 -13.03
CA CYS A 193 20.66 8.55 -12.22
C CYS A 193 19.40 9.35 -12.58
N ALA A 194 18.29 9.00 -11.95
CA ALA A 194 17.54 9.92 -11.11
C ALA A 194 16.51 9.08 -10.33
N HIS A 195 16.30 9.44 -9.06
CA HIS A 195 15.30 8.88 -8.14
C HIS A 195 14.03 8.47 -8.90
N ALA A 196 13.43 7.32 -8.58
CA ALA A 196 12.23 6.80 -9.26
C ALA A 196 11.18 7.89 -9.56
N ASP A 197 11.05 8.86 -8.65
CA ASP A 197 10.30 10.11 -8.79
C ASP A 197 10.53 10.87 -10.09
N ALA A 198 11.78 11.10 -10.51
CA ALA A 198 12.10 11.86 -11.71
C ALA A 198 11.67 11.12 -12.97
N LEU A 199 11.98 9.82 -13.05
CA LEU A 199 11.55 8.98 -14.17
C LEU A 199 10.02 8.84 -14.20
N ALA A 200 9.39 8.62 -13.05
CA ALA A 200 7.94 8.59 -12.91
C ALA A 200 7.32 9.92 -13.35
N THR A 201 7.89 11.06 -12.96
CA THR A 201 7.44 12.39 -13.35
C THR A 201 7.53 12.59 -14.87
N GLN A 202 8.61 12.14 -15.50
CA GLN A 202 8.78 12.21 -16.95
C GLN A 202 7.74 11.35 -17.67
N ILE A 203 7.57 10.09 -17.27
CA ILE A 203 6.56 9.18 -17.86
C ILE A 203 5.16 9.77 -17.69
N LEU A 204 4.82 10.23 -16.48
CA LEU A 204 3.53 10.85 -16.22
C LEU A 204 3.32 12.13 -17.03
N SER A 205 4.38 12.88 -17.37
CA SER A 205 4.26 14.05 -18.26
C SER A 205 4.02 13.66 -19.71
N ILE A 206 4.64 12.57 -20.19
CA ILE A 206 4.51 12.07 -21.56
C ILE A 206 3.10 11.54 -21.83
N VAL A 207 2.44 10.94 -20.84
CA VAL A 207 1.10 10.37 -21.02
C VAL A 207 -0.03 11.40 -20.95
N LYS A 208 0.25 12.69 -20.69
CA LYS A 208 -0.76 13.77 -20.65
C LYS A 208 -1.72 13.77 -21.84
N PRO A 209 -1.26 13.66 -23.10
CA PRO A 209 -2.15 13.68 -24.26
C PRO A 209 -3.13 12.51 -24.31
N ALA A 210 -2.84 11.38 -23.64
CA ALA A 210 -3.75 10.26 -23.58
C ALA A 210 -5.00 10.58 -22.75
N PHE A 211 -4.87 11.43 -21.73
CA PHE A 211 -5.98 11.76 -20.81
C PHE A 211 -6.60 13.13 -21.11
N VAL A 212 -5.78 14.10 -21.48
CA VAL A 212 -6.21 15.47 -21.75
C VAL A 212 -6.19 15.68 -23.25
N ARG A 213 -7.35 15.54 -23.91
CA ARG A 213 -7.48 16.00 -25.30
C ARG A 213 -7.57 17.52 -25.29
N VAL A 214 -6.72 18.16 -26.09
CA VAL A 214 -6.92 19.57 -26.45
C VAL A 214 -8.12 19.59 -27.39
N ALA A 215 -9.14 20.39 -27.06
CA ALA A 215 -10.19 20.67 -28.03
C ALA A 215 -9.51 21.33 -29.25
N CYS A 216 -9.55 20.64 -30.40
CA CYS A 216 -9.18 21.25 -31.68
C CYS A 216 -10.10 22.41 -32.02
#